data_AF-A0A536HHA3-F1
#
_entry.id   AF-A0A536HHA3-F1
#
_cell.length_a   1.000
_cell.length_b   1.000
_cell.length_c   1.000
_cell.angle_alpha   90.00
_cell.angle_beta   90.00
_cell.angle_gamma   90.00
#
_symmetry.space_group_name_H-M   'P 1'
#
loop_
_entity.id
_entity.type
_entity.pdbx_description
1 polymer ?
#
loop_
_entity_poly.entity_id
_entity_poly.type
_entity_poly.pdbx_seq_one_letter_code
_entity_poly.pdbx_strand_id
1 'polypeptide(L)'
;MSRCEIVASLSLAADIGMGQPTGQSLRTCLLALGVAREMGLGEPDLQDIFYLSLLRFVGCNAHAEHDAAVTGGNEMAFRRGMATVISGEPAELASHIVRNLGAGLPATTRVRLVAGAFAAGSKDARQTIAASCEVAQLIASRLGLGASLVRALGYSGEFWNGKGLP
;
A
#
# COMPACT_ATOMS: atom_id res chain seq x y z
N MET A 1 3.53 -26.27 6.38
CA MET A 1 3.29 -24.84 6.67
C MET A 1 1.81 -24.58 6.47
N SER A 2 1.12 -24.06 7.47
CA SER A 2 -0.31 -23.72 7.38
C SER A 2 -0.52 -22.49 6.50
N ARG A 3 -1.72 -22.31 5.94
CA ARG A 3 -2.06 -21.12 5.13
C ARG A 3 -1.83 -19.82 5.90
N CYS A 4 -2.14 -19.81 7.19
CA CYS A 4 -1.93 -18.66 8.06
C CYS A 4 -0.44 -18.32 8.24
N GLU A 5 0.43 -19.32 8.36
CA GLU A 5 1.88 -19.10 8.47
C GLU A 5 2.46 -18.47 7.20
N ILE A 6 2.00 -18.91 6.02
CA ILE A 6 2.42 -18.33 4.73
C ILE A 6 1.98 -16.86 4.65
N VAL A 7 0.71 -16.58 4.96
CA VAL A 7 0.16 -15.22 4.91
C VAL A 7 0.85 -14.30 5.92
N ALA A 8 1.14 -14.78 7.13
CA ALA A 8 1.87 -14.02 8.13
C ALA A 8 3.32 -13.74 7.68
N SER A 9 3.98 -14.70 7.03
CA SER A 9 5.34 -14.50 6.51
C SER A 9 5.36 -13.47 5.36
N LEU A 10 4.38 -13.54 4.46
CA LEU A 10 4.21 -12.59 3.36
C LEU A 10 3.91 -11.18 3.87
N SER A 11 3.07 -11.02 4.90
CA SER A 11 2.76 -9.71 5.46
C SER A 11 3.96 -9.06 6.13
N LEU A 12 4.79 -9.84 6.84
CA LEU A 12 6.04 -9.35 7.41
C LEU A 12 7.06 -8.94 6.32
N ALA A 13 7.18 -9.72 5.25
CA ALA A 13 8.02 -9.35 4.12
C ALA A 13 7.52 -8.07 3.43
N ALA A 14 6.19 -7.91 3.30
CA ALA A 14 5.57 -6.71 2.77
C ALA A 14 5.86 -5.48 3.64
N ASP A 15 5.68 -5.57 4.96
CA ASP A 15 5.99 -4.50 5.91
C ASP A 15 7.44 -4.02 5.77
N ILE A 16 8.39 -4.98 5.69
CA ILE A 16 9.82 -4.68 5.55
C ILE A 16 10.09 -3.98 4.21
N GLY A 17 9.62 -4.52 3.08
CA GLY A 17 9.84 -3.91 1.76
C GLY A 17 9.18 -2.54 1.59
N MET A 18 8.10 -2.29 2.34
CA MET A 18 7.43 -0.99 2.37
C MET A 18 8.08 0.02 3.31
N GLY A 19 9.10 -0.38 4.08
CA GLY A 19 9.74 0.48 5.09
C GLY A 19 8.83 0.78 6.29
N GLN A 20 7.82 -0.06 6.53
CA GLN A 20 6.88 0.08 7.64
C GLN A 20 7.42 -0.60 8.91
N PRO A 21 6.96 -0.18 10.10
CA PRO A 21 7.31 -0.89 11.33
C PRO A 21 6.91 -2.36 11.27
N THR A 22 7.76 -3.26 11.76
CA THR A 22 7.44 -4.70 11.77
C THR A 22 6.11 -4.98 12.47
N GLY A 23 5.26 -5.79 11.83
CA GLY A 23 3.94 -6.14 12.32
C GLY A 23 2.88 -5.05 12.09
N GLN A 24 3.12 -4.13 11.15
CA GLN A 24 2.15 -3.11 10.77
C GLN A 24 0.87 -3.77 10.25
N SER A 25 0.97 -4.69 9.29
CA SER A 25 -0.18 -5.46 8.81
C SER A 25 -0.91 -6.22 9.92
N LEU A 26 -0.19 -6.76 10.91
CA LEU A 26 -0.80 -7.45 12.06
C LEU A 26 -1.58 -6.47 12.95
N ARG A 27 -1.03 -5.30 13.25
CA ARG A 27 -1.73 -4.24 14.02
C ARG A 27 -2.97 -3.76 13.27
N THR A 28 -2.87 -3.55 11.96
CA THR A 28 -4.01 -3.22 11.10
C THR A 28 -5.08 -4.31 11.16
N CYS A 29 -4.69 -5.58 11.07
CA CYS A 29 -5.61 -6.71 11.19
C CYS A 29 -6.34 -6.73 12.53
N LEU A 30 -5.65 -6.50 13.65
CA LEU A 30 -6.27 -6.45 14.97
C LEU A 30 -7.30 -5.33 15.08
N LEU A 31 -6.96 -4.13 14.58
CA LEU A 31 -7.88 -2.99 14.56
C LEU A 31 -9.10 -3.25 13.68
N ALA A 32 -8.89 -3.77 12.46
CA ALA A 32 -9.97 -4.07 11.51
C ALA A 32 -10.93 -5.12 12.07
N LEU A 33 -10.41 -6.19 12.69
CA LEU A 33 -11.24 -7.21 13.36
C LEU A 33 -11.99 -6.65 14.56
N GLY A 34 -11.39 -5.74 15.32
CA GLY A 34 -12.06 -5.04 16.42
C GLY A 34 -13.28 -4.25 15.92
N VAL A 35 -13.08 -3.41 14.90
CA VAL A 35 -14.16 -2.63 14.28
C VAL A 35 -15.26 -3.55 13.71
N ALA A 36 -14.87 -4.62 13.01
CA ALA A 36 -15.81 -5.57 12.43
C ALA A 36 -16.69 -6.28 13.47
N ARG A 37 -16.12 -6.61 14.64
CA ARG A 37 -16.86 -7.20 15.75
C ARG A 37 -17.85 -6.22 16.38
N GLU A 38 -17.46 -4.97 16.58
CA GLU A 38 -18.37 -3.91 17.06
C GLU A 38 -19.51 -3.64 16.08
N MET A 39 -19.28 -3.84 14.78
CA MET A 39 -20.32 -3.79 13.75
C MET A 39 -21.23 -5.03 13.72
N GLY A 40 -20.94 -6.06 14.50
CA GLY A 40 -21.71 -7.30 14.54
C GLY A 40 -21.54 -8.21 13.31
N LEU A 41 -20.41 -8.10 12.60
CA LEU A 41 -20.14 -8.96 11.43
C LEU A 41 -19.90 -10.42 11.83
N GLY A 42 -20.29 -11.34 10.94
CA GLY A 42 -20.20 -12.78 11.18
C GLY A 42 -18.80 -13.36 10.95
N GLU A 43 -18.60 -14.61 11.37
CA GLU A 43 -17.32 -15.32 11.21
C GLU A 43 -16.77 -15.35 9.77
N PRO A 44 -17.60 -15.52 8.71
CA PRO A 44 -17.10 -15.46 7.33
C PRO A 44 -16.47 -14.10 6.98
N ASP A 45 -17.09 -13.00 7.40
CA ASP A 45 -16.58 -11.66 7.15
C ASP A 45 -15.31 -11.39 7.95
N LEU A 46 -15.25 -11.84 9.21
CA LEU A 46 -14.06 -11.74 10.04
C LEU A 46 -12.88 -12.52 9.44
N GLN A 47 -13.14 -13.69 8.85
CA GLN A 47 -12.12 -14.46 8.15
C GLN A 47 -11.59 -13.72 6.91
N ASP A 48 -12.48 -13.13 6.11
CA ASP A 48 -12.07 -12.33 4.95
C ASP A 48 -11.27 -11.10 5.38
N ILE A 49 -11.72 -10.38 6.41
CA ILE A 49 -11.02 -9.20 6.97
C ILE A 49 -9.62 -9.57 7.50
N PHE A 50 -9.48 -10.74 8.13
CA PHE A 50 -8.20 -11.25 8.59
C PHE A 50 -7.21 -11.38 7.41
N TYR A 51 -7.59 -12.09 6.35
CA TYR A 51 -6.69 -12.28 5.21
C TYR A 51 -6.49 -10.99 4.40
N LEU A 52 -7.53 -10.18 4.22
CA LEU A 52 -7.47 -8.89 3.52
C LEU A 52 -6.44 -7.97 4.17
N SER A 53 -6.50 -7.83 5.50
CA SER A 53 -5.60 -6.94 6.25
C SER A 53 -4.14 -7.35 6.14
N LEU A 54 -3.87 -8.67 6.11
CA LEU A 54 -2.51 -9.19 6.02
C LEU A 54 -1.95 -9.14 4.59
N LEU A 55 -2.81 -9.29 3.58
CA LEU A 55 -2.39 -9.34 2.18
C LEU A 55 -2.46 -7.99 1.46
N ARG A 56 -3.10 -6.96 2.03
CA ARG A 56 -3.31 -5.64 1.40
C ARG A 56 -2.07 -5.06 0.73
N PHE A 57 -0.88 -5.22 1.34
CA PHE A 57 0.36 -4.63 0.85
C PHE A 57 1.32 -5.62 0.19
N VAL A 58 0.92 -6.89 0.03
CA VAL A 58 1.82 -7.93 -0.48
C VAL A 58 2.33 -7.65 -1.89
N GLY A 59 1.54 -6.94 -2.70
CA GLY A 59 1.89 -6.56 -4.07
C GLY A 59 2.70 -5.26 -4.19
N CYS A 60 2.79 -4.44 -3.16
CA CYS A 60 3.41 -3.11 -3.25
C CYS A 60 4.94 -3.13 -3.48
N ASN A 61 5.57 -4.29 -3.39
CA ASN A 61 7.00 -4.45 -3.70
C ASN A 61 7.25 -4.87 -5.16
N ALA A 62 6.21 -5.12 -5.96
CA ALA A 62 6.36 -5.59 -7.33
C ALA A 62 6.96 -4.55 -8.30
N HIS A 63 6.90 -3.27 -7.93
CA HIS A 63 7.38 -2.12 -8.71
C HIS A 63 8.47 -1.33 -7.97
N ALA A 64 9.21 -1.99 -7.06
CA ALA A 64 10.24 -1.33 -6.25
C ALA A 64 11.35 -0.66 -7.09
N GLU A 65 11.73 -1.24 -8.23
CA GLU A 65 12.69 -0.63 -9.17
C GLU A 65 12.19 0.71 -9.72
N HIS A 66 10.91 0.75 -10.13
CA HIS A 66 10.27 1.97 -10.63
C HIS A 66 10.21 3.03 -9.53
N ASP A 67 9.74 2.66 -8.34
CA ASP A 67 9.66 3.56 -7.19
C ASP A 67 11.05 4.12 -6.82
N ALA A 68 12.09 3.28 -6.84
CA ALA A 68 13.46 3.71 -6.59
C ALA A 68 13.91 4.75 -7.63
N ALA A 69 13.62 4.53 -8.91
CA ALA A 69 13.96 5.47 -9.97
C ALA A 69 13.28 6.84 -9.80
N VAL A 70 11.99 6.87 -9.46
CA VAL A 70 11.22 8.12 -9.31
C VAL A 70 11.42 8.81 -7.96
N THR A 71 12.02 8.13 -6.98
CA THR A 71 12.33 8.70 -5.65
C THR A 71 13.81 9.03 -5.44
N GLY A 72 14.68 8.65 -6.38
CA GLY A 72 16.13 8.83 -6.26
C GLY A 72 16.78 7.81 -5.32
N GLY A 73 16.24 6.58 -5.28
CA GLY A 73 16.75 5.45 -4.52
C GLY A 73 16.38 5.46 -3.04
N ASN A 74 15.31 6.18 -2.66
CA ASN A 74 14.84 6.25 -1.28
C ASN A 74 13.32 6.03 -1.18
N GLU A 75 12.85 5.02 -1.89
CA GLU A 75 11.44 4.68 -2.03
C GLU A 75 10.81 4.23 -0.71
N MET A 76 11.56 3.53 0.15
CA MET A 76 11.06 3.11 1.47
C MET A 76 10.73 4.32 2.36
N ALA A 77 11.61 5.33 2.42
CA ALA A 77 11.33 6.54 3.19
C ALA A 77 10.19 7.34 2.57
N PHE A 78 10.12 7.40 1.24
CA PHE A 78 9.02 8.04 0.53
C PHE A 78 7.67 7.37 0.82
N ARG A 79 7.57 6.04 0.70
CA ARG A 79 6.36 5.25 1.02
C ARG A 79 5.92 5.46 2.46
N ARG A 80 6.87 5.44 3.42
CA ARG A 80 6.59 5.70 4.84
C ARG A 80 6.04 7.11 5.08
N GLY A 81 6.64 8.12 4.45
CA GLY A 81 6.15 9.51 4.54
C GLY A 81 4.76 9.68 3.92
N MET A 82 4.58 9.14 2.72
CA MET A 82 3.32 9.16 1.98
C MET A 82 2.16 8.55 2.75
N ALA A 83 2.38 7.46 3.49
CA ALA A 83 1.34 6.81 4.30
C ALA A 83 0.63 7.75 5.29
N THR A 84 1.27 8.88 5.67
CA THR A 84 0.69 9.87 6.58
C THR A 84 -0.17 10.94 5.90
N VAL A 85 -0.06 11.10 4.58
CA VAL A 85 -0.70 12.18 3.81
C VAL A 85 -1.49 11.68 2.58
N ILE A 86 -1.42 10.37 2.27
CA ILE A 86 -1.97 9.81 1.03
C ILE A 86 -3.48 9.96 0.90
N SER A 87 -4.21 9.99 2.02
CA SER A 87 -5.66 10.22 2.07
C SER A 87 -6.03 11.66 2.47
N GLY A 88 -5.05 12.58 2.49
CA GLY A 88 -5.23 13.98 2.88
C GLY A 88 -5.61 14.89 1.70
N GLU A 89 -5.52 16.21 1.93
CA GLU A 89 -5.83 17.20 0.89
C GLU A 89 -4.69 17.31 -0.15
N PRO A 90 -4.99 17.64 -1.42
CA PRO A 90 -3.97 17.71 -2.48
C PRO A 90 -2.81 18.66 -2.16
N ALA A 91 -3.08 19.74 -1.42
CA ALA A 91 -2.05 20.68 -0.99
C ALA A 91 -1.08 20.06 0.03
N GLU A 92 -1.57 19.23 0.95
CA GLU A 92 -0.73 18.53 1.93
C GLU A 92 0.18 17.51 1.24
N LEU A 93 -0.37 16.77 0.29
CA LEU A 93 0.36 15.82 -0.54
C LEU A 93 1.46 16.51 -1.35
N ALA A 94 1.12 17.56 -2.09
CA ALA A 94 2.08 18.34 -2.88
C ALA A 94 3.20 18.92 -2.00
N SER A 95 2.83 19.47 -0.85
CA SER A 95 3.76 20.03 0.11
C SER A 95 4.70 18.96 0.70
N HIS A 96 4.19 17.75 0.95
CA HIS A 96 4.99 16.61 1.39
C HIS A 96 6.00 16.18 0.31
N ILE A 97 5.58 16.08 -0.95
CA ILE A 97 6.45 15.72 -2.08
C ILE A 97 7.59 16.74 -2.20
N VAL A 98 7.30 18.04 -2.24
CA VAL A 98 8.31 19.10 -2.38
C VAL A 98 9.35 19.08 -1.25
N ARG A 99 8.91 18.82 -0.01
CA ARG A 99 9.79 18.79 1.15
C ARG A 99 10.67 17.54 1.21
N ASN A 100 10.09 16.37 0.94
CA ASN A 100 10.72 15.09 1.29
C ASN A 100 11.32 14.34 0.08
N LEU A 101 10.84 14.58 -1.14
CA LEU A 101 11.33 13.87 -2.31
C LEU A 101 12.80 14.22 -2.60
N GLY A 102 13.63 13.19 -2.75
CA GLY A 102 15.07 13.32 -2.93
C GLY A 102 15.80 13.99 -1.76
N ALA A 103 15.25 13.97 -0.54
CA ALA A 103 15.94 14.49 0.63
C ALA A 103 17.35 13.87 0.76
N GLY A 104 18.37 14.72 0.96
CA GLY A 104 19.78 14.31 0.99
C GLY A 104 20.49 14.28 -0.36
N LEU A 105 19.77 14.46 -1.48
CA LEU A 105 20.37 14.52 -2.83
C LEU A 105 20.75 15.96 -3.24
N PRO A 106 21.62 16.13 -4.26
CA PRO A 106 21.92 17.45 -4.84
C PRO A 106 20.66 18.19 -5.29
N ALA A 107 20.66 19.52 -5.15
CA ALA A 107 19.49 20.36 -5.44
C ALA A 107 18.95 20.18 -6.86
N THR A 108 19.82 20.02 -7.86
CA THR A 108 19.45 19.79 -9.25
C THR A 108 18.69 18.47 -9.43
N THR A 109 19.16 17.39 -8.80
CA THR A 109 18.48 16.09 -8.79
C THR A 109 17.11 16.19 -8.12
N ARG A 110 17.02 16.88 -6.98
CA ARG A 110 15.75 17.09 -6.27
C ARG A 110 14.72 17.83 -7.12
N VAL A 111 15.13 18.94 -7.73
CA VAL A 111 14.25 19.71 -8.63
C VAL A 111 13.74 18.83 -9.78
N ARG A 112 14.62 18.02 -10.38
CA ARG A 112 14.23 17.10 -11.46
C ARG A 112 13.21 16.06 -10.99
N LEU A 113 13.42 15.43 -9.83
CA LEU A 113 12.51 14.42 -9.28
C LEU A 113 11.14 15.01 -8.95
N VAL A 114 11.12 16.17 -8.28
CA VAL A 114 9.88 16.88 -7.94
C VAL A 114 9.12 17.30 -9.19
N ALA A 115 9.80 17.91 -10.17
CA ALA A 115 9.17 18.27 -11.45
C ALA A 115 8.62 17.04 -12.18
N GLY A 116 9.37 15.93 -12.18
CA GLY A 116 8.92 14.66 -12.75
C GLY A 116 7.65 14.11 -12.08
N ALA A 117 7.58 14.13 -10.74
CA ALA A 117 6.41 13.69 -9.99
C ALA A 117 5.16 14.51 -10.34
N PHE A 118 5.29 15.85 -10.43
CA PHE A 118 4.16 16.70 -10.82
C PHE A 118 3.77 16.55 -12.30
N ALA A 119 4.75 16.35 -13.20
CA ALA A 119 4.49 16.13 -14.63
C ALA A 119 3.80 14.78 -14.89
N ALA A 120 4.17 13.73 -14.14
CA ALA A 120 3.52 12.42 -14.19
C ALA A 120 2.07 12.47 -13.65
N GLY A 121 1.82 13.39 -12.70
CA GLY A 121 0.51 13.59 -12.10
C GLY A 121 -0.01 12.32 -11.43
N SER A 122 -1.31 12.07 -11.52
CA SER A 122 -1.94 10.88 -10.94
C SER A 122 -1.80 9.62 -11.80
N LYS A 123 -1.27 9.73 -13.03
CA LYS A 123 -1.19 8.59 -13.96
C LYS A 123 -0.26 7.50 -13.42
N ASP A 124 0.92 7.89 -12.98
CA ASP A 124 1.92 6.98 -12.43
C ASP A 124 1.44 6.31 -11.15
N ALA A 125 0.85 7.11 -10.24
CA ALA A 125 0.25 6.62 -9.01
C ALA A 125 -0.87 5.59 -9.27
N ARG A 126 -1.75 5.86 -10.24
CA ARG A 126 -2.82 4.92 -10.65
C ARG A 126 -2.26 3.59 -11.14
N GLN A 127 -1.24 3.63 -11.99
CA GLN A 127 -0.64 2.40 -12.52
C GLN A 127 0.04 1.58 -11.42
N THR A 128 0.73 2.27 -10.51
CA THR A 128 1.46 1.66 -9.40
C THR A 128 0.51 1.00 -8.38
N ILE A 129 -0.58 1.68 -8.03
CA ILE A 129 -1.60 1.14 -7.10
C ILE A 129 -2.34 -0.02 -7.76
N ALA A 130 -2.80 0.11 -9.00
CA ALA A 130 -3.45 -0.97 -9.73
C ALA A 130 -2.54 -2.21 -9.80
N ALA A 131 -1.26 -2.04 -10.15
CA ALA A 131 -0.30 -3.14 -10.17
C ALA A 131 -0.13 -3.80 -8.78
N SER A 132 -0.07 -3.01 -7.71
CA SER A 132 -0.02 -3.53 -6.33
C SER A 132 -1.24 -4.40 -6.01
N CYS A 133 -2.42 -3.88 -6.33
CA CYS A 133 -3.70 -4.55 -6.12
C CYS A 133 -3.77 -5.86 -6.93
N GLU A 134 -3.47 -5.83 -8.22
CA GLU A 134 -3.48 -7.00 -9.11
C GLU A 134 -2.53 -8.12 -8.62
N VAL A 135 -1.34 -7.76 -8.17
CA VAL A 135 -0.38 -8.73 -7.61
C VAL A 135 -0.93 -9.34 -6.31
N ALA A 136 -1.56 -8.55 -5.45
CA ALA A 136 -2.19 -9.06 -4.24
C ALA A 136 -3.34 -10.04 -4.57
N GLN A 137 -4.17 -9.72 -5.56
CA GLN A 137 -5.24 -10.59 -6.05
C GLN A 137 -4.71 -11.91 -6.62
N LEU A 138 -3.63 -11.84 -7.41
CA LEU A 138 -2.96 -13.02 -7.96
C LEU A 138 -2.44 -13.94 -6.84
N ILE A 139 -1.79 -13.37 -5.82
CA ILE A 139 -1.27 -14.13 -4.67
C ILE A 139 -2.43 -14.77 -3.89
N ALA A 140 -3.47 -14.01 -3.56
CA ALA A 140 -4.64 -14.52 -2.87
C ALA A 140 -5.34 -15.66 -3.63
N SER A 141 -5.46 -15.51 -4.96
CA SER A 141 -6.02 -16.56 -5.83
C SER A 141 -5.18 -17.84 -5.79
N ARG A 142 -3.85 -17.72 -5.84
CA ARG A 142 -2.94 -18.88 -5.74
C ARG A 142 -2.96 -19.56 -4.37
N LEU A 143 -3.32 -18.83 -3.32
CA LEU A 143 -3.53 -19.37 -1.97
C LEU A 143 -4.91 -20.03 -1.79
N GLY A 144 -5.75 -20.05 -2.84
CA GLY A 144 -7.09 -20.62 -2.81
C GLY A 144 -8.05 -19.85 -1.90
N LEU A 145 -7.89 -18.52 -1.81
CA LEU A 145 -8.77 -17.65 -1.04
C LEU A 145 -10.06 -17.34 -1.81
N GLY A 146 -11.13 -17.01 -1.10
CA GLY A 146 -12.45 -16.80 -1.68
C GLY A 146 -12.51 -15.67 -2.69
N ALA A 147 -13.38 -15.79 -3.70
CA ALA A 147 -13.50 -14.80 -4.78
C ALA A 147 -13.93 -13.41 -4.28
N SER A 148 -14.69 -13.34 -3.17
CA SER A 148 -15.05 -12.08 -2.52
C SER A 148 -13.80 -11.34 -2.01
N LEU A 149 -12.99 -12.03 -1.20
CA LEU A 149 -11.71 -11.54 -0.69
C LEU A 149 -10.72 -11.16 -1.80
N VAL A 150 -10.58 -12.00 -2.83
CA VAL A 150 -9.73 -11.67 -3.99
C VAL A 150 -10.20 -10.36 -4.62
N ARG A 151 -11.50 -10.17 -4.82
CA ARG A 151 -12.03 -8.91 -5.36
C ARG A 151 -11.76 -7.73 -4.42
N ALA A 152 -11.94 -7.93 -3.12
CA ALA A 152 -11.75 -6.90 -2.10
C ALA A 152 -10.33 -6.33 -2.09
N LEU A 153 -9.30 -7.15 -2.33
CA LEU A 153 -7.91 -6.68 -2.46
C LEU A 153 -7.73 -5.65 -3.58
N GLY A 154 -8.57 -5.71 -4.62
CA GLY A 154 -8.60 -4.76 -5.72
C GLY A 154 -9.10 -3.36 -5.35
N TYR A 155 -9.69 -3.18 -4.18
CA TYR A 155 -10.21 -1.88 -3.72
C TYR A 155 -9.33 -1.24 -2.64
N SER A 156 -8.10 -1.72 -2.47
CA SER A 156 -7.20 -1.29 -1.39
C SER A 156 -6.74 0.16 -1.51
N GLY A 157 -6.76 0.73 -2.71
CA GLY A 157 -6.44 2.13 -3.00
C GLY A 157 -7.65 3.07 -3.00
N GLU A 158 -8.86 2.54 -2.80
CA GLU A 158 -10.09 3.32 -2.84
C GLU A 158 -10.29 4.15 -1.57
N PHE A 159 -10.87 5.34 -1.74
CA PHE A 159 -11.27 6.22 -0.64
C PHE A 159 -12.77 6.47 -0.70
N TRP A 160 -13.39 6.59 0.49
CA TRP A 160 -14.83 6.85 0.63
C TRP A 160 -15.33 8.06 -0.17
N ASN A 161 -14.50 9.09 -0.33
CA ASN A 161 -14.83 10.32 -1.07
C ASN A 161 -14.71 10.19 -2.60
N GLY A 162 -14.44 8.99 -3.13
CA GLY A 162 -14.27 8.74 -4.57
C GLY A 162 -13.00 9.31 -5.20
N LYS A 163 -12.06 9.83 -4.39
CA LYS A 163 -10.76 10.35 -4.85
C LYS A 163 -9.63 9.32 -4.73
N GLY A 164 -9.96 8.08 -4.38
CA GLY A 164 -9.03 6.96 -4.35
C GLY A 164 -8.51 6.61 -5.74
N LEU A 165 -7.59 5.66 -5.79
CA LEU A 165 -7.00 5.15 -7.01
C LEU A 165 -7.25 3.63 -7.09
N PRO A 166 -7.62 3.09 -8.25
CA PRO A 166 -7.83 1.65 -8.43
C PRO A 166 -6.53 0.87 -8.24
#